data_AF-A0A2D8MID3-F1
#
_entry.id   AF-A0A2D8MID3-F1
#
_cell.length_a   1.000
_cell.length_b   1.000
_cell.length_c   1.000
_cell.angle_alpha   90.00
_cell.angle_beta   90.00
_cell.angle_gamma   90.00
#
_symmetry.space_group_name_H-M   'P 1'
#
loop_
_entity.id
_entity.type
_entity.pdbx_description
1 polymer ?
#
loop_
_entity_poly.entity_id
_entity_poly.type
_entity_poly.pdbx_seq_one_letter_code
_entity_poly.pdbx_strand_id
1 'polypeptide(L)' 'MADGRTELAIVVDHIVPLALGGSDEDGNTRNLCDPHHKAVTAEQFGHATPGHVRGCDVAGRPTDPAHPWARALRG' A
#
# COMPACT_ATOMS: atom_id res chain seq x y z
N MET A 1 -8.78 14.89 1.83
CA MET A 1 -9.90 15.26 2.71
C MET A 1 -9.33 16.10 3.85
N ALA A 2 -10.01 17.17 4.27
CA ALA A 2 -9.64 17.88 5.49
C ALA A 2 -10.53 17.36 6.61
N ASP A 3 -9.95 16.62 7.55
CA ASP A 3 -10.64 16.05 8.71
C ASP A 3 -10.71 17.02 9.90
N GLY A 4 -10.37 18.31 9.66
CA GLY A 4 -10.40 19.38 10.66
C GLY A 4 -9.24 19.35 11.66
N ARG A 5 -8.22 18.50 11.45
CA ARG A 5 -7.06 18.39 12.34
C ARG A 5 -5.83 19.05 11.70
N THR A 6 -4.98 19.62 12.55
CA THR A 6 -3.66 20.13 12.15
C THR A 6 -2.58 19.21 12.70
N GLU A 7 -1.82 18.58 11.80
CA GLU A 7 -0.75 17.65 12.14
C GLU A 7 0.49 17.99 11.30
N LEU A 8 1.68 17.70 11.84
CA LEU A 8 2.94 17.95 11.14
C LEU A 8 3.02 17.06 9.89
N ALA A 9 3.30 17.66 8.74
CA ALA A 9 3.66 16.90 7.55
C ALA A 9 5.11 16.39 7.69
N ILE A 10 5.28 15.06 7.61
CA ILE A 10 6.57 14.40 7.78
C ILE A 10 6.95 13.54 6.56
N VAL A 11 6.09 13.50 5.54
CA VAL A 11 6.33 12.77 4.29
C VAL A 11 6.06 13.69 3.10
N VAL A 12 6.93 13.64 2.10
CA VAL A 12 6.69 14.20 0.77
C VAL A 12 6.09 13.10 -0.10
N ASP A 13 4.89 13.36 -0.63
CA ASP A 13 4.10 12.43 -1.45
C ASP A 13 4.01 12.94 -2.88
N HIS A 14 4.10 12.04 -3.87
CA HIS A 14 3.85 12.38 -5.26
C HIS A 14 2.35 12.29 -5.57
N ILE A 15 1.77 13.38 -6.07
CA ILE A 15 0.33 13.48 -6.41
C ILE A 15 -0.03 12.41 -7.46
N VAL A 16 0.77 12.32 -8.53
CA VAL A 16 0.83 11.18 -9.44
C VAL A 16 2.04 10.34 -9.03
N PRO A 17 1.87 9.08 -8.59
CA PRO A 17 3.00 8.26 -8.14
C PRO A 17 4.02 8.02 -9.25
N LEU A 18 5.31 8.00 -8.90
CA LEU A 18 6.40 7.66 -9.83
C LEU A 18 6.18 6.30 -10.49
N ALA A 19 5.70 5.30 -9.73
CA ALA A 19 5.41 3.96 -10.24
C ALA A 19 4.28 3.92 -11.29
N LEU A 20 3.45 4.97 -11.35
CA LEU A 20 2.39 5.15 -12.35
C LEU A 20 2.77 6.20 -13.41
N GLY A 21 4.05 6.58 -13.49
CA GLY A 21 4.57 7.51 -14.49
C GLY A 21 4.52 9.00 -14.09
N GLY A 22 4.34 9.32 -12.81
CA GLY A 22 4.48 10.68 -12.32
C GLY A 22 5.91 11.21 -12.41
N SER A 23 6.07 12.53 -12.49
CA SER A 23 7.37 13.21 -12.51
C SER A 23 7.86 13.57 -11.11
N ASP A 24 9.18 13.71 -10.96
CA ASP A 24 9.83 14.10 -9.70
C ASP A 24 10.06 15.62 -9.63
N GLU A 25 9.03 16.39 -9.95
CA GLU A 25 9.06 17.85 -9.90
C GLU A 25 8.22 18.35 -8.72
N ASP A 26 8.59 19.48 -8.12
CA ASP A 26 7.89 20.07 -6.98
C ASP A 26 6.38 20.21 -7.23
N GLY A 27 5.97 20.52 -8.47
CA GLY A 27 4.57 20.64 -8.88
C GLY A 27 3.76 19.34 -8.78
N ASN A 28 4.43 18.18 -8.78
CA ASN A 28 3.82 16.87 -8.55
C ASN A 28 4.00 16.39 -7.10
N THR A 29 4.47 17.23 -6.17
CA THR A 29 4.66 16.85 -4.76
C THR A 29 3.65 17.53 -3.84
N ARG A 30 3.35 16.89 -2.71
CA ARG A 30 2.60 17.46 -1.59
C ARG A 30 3.12 16.92 -0.26
N ASN A 31 3.03 17.73 0.78
CA ASN A 31 3.46 17.34 2.12
C ASN A 31 2.27 16.77 2.91
N LEU A 32 2.41 15.54 3.42
CA LEU A 32 1.37 14.84 4.18
C LEU A 32 1.92 14.38 5.55
N CYS A 33 1.03 14.28 6.54
CA CYS A 33 1.33 13.48 7.72
C CYS A 33 1.22 11.97 7.38
N ASP A 34 1.89 11.13 8.16
CA ASP A 34 1.94 9.68 7.94
C ASP A 34 0.56 8.99 7.75
N PRO A 35 -0.48 9.27 8.57
CA PRO A 35 -1.78 8.60 8.37
C PRO A 35 -2.44 8.98 7.05
N HIS A 36 -2.35 10.24 6.62
CA HIS A 36 -2.90 10.68 5.34
C HIS A 36 -2.09 10.15 4.15
N HIS A 37 -0.76 10.07 4.28
CA HIS A 37 0.09 9.45 3.28
C HIS A 37 -0.30 7.98 3.06
N LYS A 38 -0.46 7.19 4.14
CA LYS A 38 -0.88 5.78 4.06
C LYS A 38 -2.26 5.60 3.40
N ALA A 39 -3.22 6.48 3.73
CA ALA A 39 -4.55 6.44 3.13
C ALA A 39 -4.49 6.67 1.61
N VAL A 40 -3.78 7.71 1.19
CA VAL A 40 -3.54 8.02 -0.23
C VAL A 40 -2.85 6.86 -0.95
N THR A 41 -1.78 6.30 -0.38
CA THR A 41 -1.06 5.18 -1.00
C THR A 41 -2.00 4.01 -1.24
N ALA A 42 -2.87 3.70 -0.27
CA ALA A 42 -3.83 2.62 -0.40
C ALA A 42 -4.90 2.89 -1.48
N GLU A 43 -5.33 4.14 -1.64
CA GLU A 43 -6.24 4.55 -2.72
C GLU A 43 -5.57 4.44 -4.10
N GLN A 44 -4.31 4.89 -4.22
CA GLN A 44 -3.57 4.95 -5.49
C GLN A 44 -3.14 3.57 -6.01
N PHE A 45 -2.69 2.68 -5.12
CA PHE A 45 -2.14 1.37 -5.49
C PHE A 45 -3.14 0.22 -5.29
N GLY A 46 -4.34 0.54 -4.82
CA GLY A 46 -5.30 -0.42 -4.33
C GLY A 46 -4.89 -0.98 -2.97
N HIS A 47 -5.90 -1.27 -2.14
CA HIS A 47 -5.68 -2.06 -0.93
C HIS A 47 -5.11 -3.44 -1.31
N ALA A 48 -4.36 -4.07 -0.40
CA ALA A 48 -4.19 -5.52 -0.49
C ALA A 48 -5.59 -6.14 -0.58
N THR A 49 -5.91 -6.77 -1.71
CA THR A 49 -7.24 -7.29 -1.99
C THR A 49 -7.63 -8.24 -0.84
N PRO A 50 -8.77 -8.02 -0.17
CA PRO A 50 -9.28 -8.97 0.79
C PRO A 50 -9.58 -10.26 0.02
N GLY A 51 -8.67 -11.22 0.08
CA GLY A 51 -8.74 -12.42 -0.75
C GLY A 51 -7.40 -13.07 -1.04
N HIS A 52 -6.28 -12.36 -0.87
CA HIS A 52 -4.96 -12.99 -0.86
C HIS A 52 -4.19 -12.69 0.44
N VAL A 53 -3.88 -13.75 1.19
CA VAL A 53 -3.11 -13.63 2.44
C VAL A 53 -1.63 -13.47 2.09
N ARG A 54 -1.06 -12.31 2.41
CA ARG A 54 0.38 -12.09 2.24
C ARG A 54 1.16 -12.85 3.30
N GLY A 55 2.24 -13.53 2.90
CA GLY A 55 3.19 -14.17 3.81
C GLY A 55 3.57 -15.58 3.40
N CYS A 56 4.62 -16.09 4.05
CA CYS A 56 5.05 -17.47 3.94
C CYS A 56 5.15 -18.11 5.33
N ASP A 57 4.91 -19.41 5.42
CA ASP A 57 5.16 -20.20 6.62
C ASP A 57 6.67 -20.40 6.87
N VAL A 58 7.02 -21.07 7.97
CA VAL A 58 8.42 -21.37 8.32
C VAL A 58 9.14 -22.28 7.31
N ALA A 59 8.40 -22.95 6.43
CA ALA A 59 8.94 -23.76 5.34
C ALA A 59 9.03 -22.96 4.01
N GLY A 60 8.69 -21.67 4.02
CA GLY A 60 8.74 -20.78 2.86
C GLY A 60 7.57 -20.92 1.89
N ARG A 61 6.45 -21.54 2.30
CA ARG A 61 5.26 -21.71 1.45
C ARG A 61 4.23 -20.61 1.71
N PRO A 62 3.45 -20.17 0.70
CA PRO A 62 2.40 -19.19 0.90
C PRO A 62 1.42 -19.64 1.96
N THR A 63 1.05 -18.71 2.83
CA THR A 63 -0.02 -18.91 3.81
C THR A 63 -1.41 -18.79 3.19
N ASP A 64 -1.50 -18.23 1.99
CA ASP A 64 -2.76 -18.11 1.26
C ASP A 64 -3.21 -19.46 0.67
N PRO A 65 -4.36 -20.02 1.11
CA PRO A 65 -4.85 -21.29 0.60
C PRO A 65 -5.26 -21.26 -0.88
N ALA A 66 -5.55 -20.09 -1.45
CA ALA A 66 -5.86 -19.93 -2.87
C ALA A 66 -4.62 -19.93 -3.76
N HIS A 67 -3.41 -19.87 -3.18
CA HIS A 67 -2.18 -19.80 -3.95
C HIS A 67 -1.84 -21.17 -4.59
N PRO A 68 -1.54 -21.26 -5.90
CA PRO A 68 -1.24 -22.54 -6.59
C PRO A 68 -0.17 -23.47 -5.98
N TRP A 69 0.70 -22.96 -5.10
CA TRP A 69 1.77 -23.70 -4.43
C TRP A 69 1.60 -23.73 -2.91
N ALA A 70 0.48 -23.24 -2.38
CA ALA A 70 0.09 -23.47 -1.00
C ALA A 70 -0.04 -24.98 -0.75
N ARG A 71 0.22 -25.44 0.48
CA ARG A 71 -0.04 -26.84 0.82
C ARG A 71 -1.50 -27.13 0.50
N ALA A 72 -1.76 -28.05 -0.43
CA ALA A 72 -3.06 -28.68 -0.52
C ALA A 72 -3.40 -29.18 0.89
N LEU A 73 -4.48 -28.65 1.48
CA LEU A 73 -5.05 -29.18 2.71
C LEU A 73 -5.51 -30.61 2.39
N ARG A 74 -4.60 -31.58 2.51
CA ARG A 74 -4.98 -32.99 2.49
C ARG A 74 -5.78 -33.23 3.77
N GLY A 75 -7.06 -33.54 3.58
CA GLY A 75 -7.87 -34.21 4.60
C GLY A 75 -7.35 -35.61 4.88
#